data_AF-A0AAW9BMT0-F1
#
_entry.id   AF-A0AAW9BMT0-F1
#
_cell.length_a   1.000
_cell.length_b   1.000
_cell.length_c   1.000
_cell.angle_alpha   90.00
_cell.angle_beta   90.00
_cell.angle_gamma   90.00
#
_symmetry.space_group_name_H-M   'P 1'
#
loop_
_entity.id
_entity.type
_entity.pdbx_description
1 polymer ?
#
loop_
_entity_poly.entity_id
_entity_poly.type
_entity_poly.pdbx_seq_one_letter_code
_entity_poly.pdbx_strand_id
1 'polypeptide(L)'
;MVDTYNPLGTDGFEFVEYTAADSKGIEQLKALFTSLGFAEIAKHRSKEAWLYRQGDISFIVNAQPHSQAEEFAKVHGPSVCGMAFRVK
;
A
#
# COMPACT_ATOMS: atom_id res chain seq x y z
N MET A 1 -16.79 -27.43 -18.13
CA MET A 1 -16.70 -26.02 -17.70
C MET A 1 -16.37 -26.04 -16.23
N VAL A 2 -15.25 -25.45 -15.81
CA VAL A 2 -14.95 -25.31 -14.37
C VAL A 2 -15.94 -24.30 -13.85
N ASP A 3 -16.84 -24.75 -12.98
CA ASP A 3 -17.69 -23.84 -12.22
C ASP A 3 -16.74 -23.02 -11.36
N THR A 4 -16.50 -21.77 -11.76
CA THR A 4 -15.48 -20.95 -11.12
C THR A 4 -16.10 -20.41 -9.85
N TYR A 5 -15.99 -21.16 -8.76
CA TYR A 5 -16.54 -20.80 -7.46
C TYR A 5 -15.86 -19.53 -6.96
N ASN A 6 -16.49 -18.38 -7.20
CA ASN A 6 -16.04 -17.06 -6.79
C ASN A 6 -17.20 -16.31 -6.10
N PRO A 7 -17.57 -16.70 -4.87
CA PRO A 7 -18.72 -16.12 -4.17
C PRO A 7 -18.54 -14.64 -3.82
N LEU A 8 -17.29 -14.17 -3.73
CA LEU A 8 -16.95 -12.78 -3.43
C LEU A 8 -16.72 -11.92 -4.69
N GLY A 9 -16.80 -12.53 -5.88
CA GLY A 9 -16.58 -11.81 -7.13
C GLY A 9 -15.21 -11.14 -7.24
N THR A 10 -14.17 -11.70 -6.62
CA THR A 10 -12.83 -11.09 -6.62
C THR A 10 -12.27 -10.99 -8.04
N ASP A 11 -11.61 -9.86 -8.32
CA ASP A 11 -11.02 -9.51 -9.61
C ASP A 11 -9.56 -9.05 -9.44
N GLY A 12 -8.78 -9.84 -8.68
CA GLY A 12 -7.39 -9.56 -8.37
C GLY A 12 -7.17 -8.42 -7.35
N PHE A 13 -5.95 -7.91 -7.33
CA PHE A 13 -5.51 -6.90 -6.35
C PHE A 13 -5.85 -5.49 -6.81
N GLU A 14 -6.28 -4.67 -5.85
CA GLU A 14 -6.45 -3.21 -6.04
C GLU A 14 -5.18 -2.46 -5.59
N PHE A 15 -4.73 -2.69 -4.35
CA PHE A 15 -3.47 -2.12 -3.86
C PHE A 15 -2.84 -2.96 -2.74
N VAL A 16 -1.56 -2.68 -2.49
CA VAL A 16 -0.82 -3.08 -1.29
C VAL A 16 -0.41 -1.83 -0.52
N GLU A 17 -0.62 -1.82 0.80
CA GLU A 17 -0.31 -0.69 1.68
C GLU A 17 0.90 -1.02 2.57
N TYR A 18 1.88 -0.12 2.53
CA TYR A 18 3.17 -0.23 3.20
C TYR A 18 3.32 0.86 4.26
N THR A 19 4.04 0.55 5.32
CA THR A 19 4.31 1.45 6.45
C THR A 19 5.74 1.23 6.97
N ALA A 20 6.25 2.18 7.76
CA ALA A 20 7.50 2.05 8.50
C ALA A 20 7.43 2.82 9.82
N ALA A 21 8.26 2.41 10.79
CA ALA A 21 8.17 2.89 12.17
C ALA A 21 8.64 4.35 12.36
N ASP A 22 9.44 4.86 11.43
CA ASP A 22 10.01 6.19 11.47
C ASP A 22 10.11 6.82 10.07
N SER A 23 10.37 8.13 10.04
CA SER A 23 10.50 8.90 8.80
C SER A 23 11.61 8.37 7.89
N LYS A 24 12.68 7.80 8.44
CA LYS A 24 13.78 7.25 7.64
C LYS A 24 13.31 6.02 6.87
N GLY A 25 12.58 5.11 7.52
CA GLY A 25 11.98 3.94 6.89
C GLY A 25 10.95 4.32 5.82
N ILE A 26 10.14 5.36 6.07
CA ILE A 26 9.20 5.89 5.09
C ILE A 26 9.94 6.41 3.84
N GLU A 27 10.98 7.23 4.01
CA GLU A 27 11.76 7.73 2.89
C GLU A 27 12.51 6.62 2.14
N GLN A 28 12.98 5.58 2.84
CA GLN A 28 13.56 4.39 2.22
C GLN A 28 12.55 3.62 1.37
N LEU A 29 11.30 3.47 1.82
CA LEU A 29 10.23 2.85 1.02
C LEU A 29 9.92 3.66 -0.24
N LYS A 30 9.79 4.99 -0.12
CA LYS A 30 9.56 5.88 -1.27
C LYS A 30 10.70 5.79 -2.30
N ALA A 31 11.94 5.80 -1.82
CA ALA A 31 13.12 5.64 -2.67
C ALA A 31 13.15 4.27 -3.36
N LEU A 32 12.83 3.20 -2.62
CA LEU A 32 12.73 1.85 -3.18
C LEU A 32 11.69 1.79 -4.30
N PHE A 33 10.47 2.30 -4.07
CA PHE A 33 9.41 2.25 -5.09
C PHE A 33 9.75 3.05 -6.33
N THR A 34 10.37 4.21 -6.16
CA THR A 34 10.92 5.00 -7.27
C THR A 34 11.96 4.20 -8.05
N SER A 35 12.87 3.50 -7.36
CA SER A 35 13.90 2.66 -8.01
C SER A 35 13.33 1.44 -8.75
N LEU A 36 12.16 0.95 -8.32
CA LEU A 36 11.41 -0.12 -8.98
C LEU A 36 10.55 0.38 -10.15
N GLY A 37 10.60 1.67 -10.48
CA GLY A 37 9.88 2.27 -11.61
C GLY A 37 8.46 2.73 -11.31
N PHE A 38 8.07 2.79 -10.03
CA PHE A 38 6.80 3.42 -9.64
C PHE A 38 6.94 4.94 -9.59
N ALA A 39 5.87 5.64 -9.99
CA ALA A 39 5.75 7.08 -9.81
C ALA A 39 4.82 7.38 -8.64
N GLU A 40 5.19 8.33 -7.78
CA GLU A 40 4.25 8.95 -6.85
C GLU A 40 3.27 9.81 -7.66
N ILE A 41 1.99 9.43 -7.68
CA ILE A 41 0.97 10.10 -8.51
C ILE A 41 -0.02 10.93 -7.69
N ALA A 42 -0.10 10.72 -6.37
CA ALA A 42 -0.97 11.50 -5.50
C ALA A 42 -0.52 11.43 -4.03
N LYS A 43 -0.85 12.48 -3.27
CA LYS A 43 -0.85 12.49 -1.81
C LYS A 43 -2.30 12.51 -1.31
N HIS A 44 -2.60 11.78 -0.25
CA HIS A 44 -3.92 11.82 0.39
C HIS A 44 -4.21 13.24 0.90
N ARG A 45 -5.45 13.72 0.72
CA ARG A 45 -5.84 15.12 0.97
C ARG A 45 -5.58 15.64 2.40
N SER A 46 -5.58 14.74 3.38
CA SER A 46 -5.55 15.07 4.81
C SER A 46 -4.71 14.11 5.67
N LYS A 47 -4.08 13.11 5.05
CA LYS A 47 -3.29 12.10 5.76
C LYS A 47 -1.88 12.10 5.22
N GLU A 48 -0.93 11.67 6.05
CA GLU A 48 0.44 11.39 5.61
C GLU A 48 0.49 10.04 4.88
N ALA A 49 -0.10 10.01 3.69
CA ALA A 49 -0.12 8.83 2.83
C ALA A 49 0.02 9.22 1.36
N TRP A 50 0.73 8.40 0.59
CA TRP A 50 1.08 8.66 -0.81
C TRP A 50 0.78 7.44 -1.68
N LEU A 51 0.26 7.70 -2.88
CA LEU A 51 -0.06 6.69 -3.87
C LEU A 51 1.04 6.61 -4.92
N TYR A 52 1.61 5.42 -5.05
CA TYR A 52 2.59 5.04 -6.06
C TYR A 52 1.94 4.14 -7.09
N ARG A 53 2.19 4.37 -8.39
CA ARG A 53 1.61 3.58 -9.47
C ARG A 53 2.62 3.22 -10.57
N GLN A 54 2.50 2.00 -11.09
CA GLN A 54 3.17 1.51 -12.29
C GLN A 54 2.20 0.63 -13.07
N GLY A 55 1.68 1.12 -14.20
CA GLY A 55 0.57 0.45 -14.90
C GLY A 55 -0.64 0.27 -13.97
N ASP A 56 -1.13 -0.96 -13.87
CA ASP A 56 -2.27 -1.32 -13.01
C ASP A 56 -1.89 -1.63 -11.55
N ILE A 57 -0.60 -1.58 -11.20
CA ILE A 57 -0.13 -1.86 -9.84
C ILE A 57 -0.17 -0.58 -9.01
N SER A 58 -0.87 -0.62 -7.87
CA SER A 58 -0.96 0.49 -6.92
C SER A 58 -0.35 0.13 -5.57
N PHE A 59 0.58 0.94 -5.10
CA PHE A 59 1.12 0.87 -3.73
C PHE A 59 0.76 2.13 -2.96
N ILE A 60 0.42 1.97 -1.69
CA ILE A 60 0.24 3.09 -0.76
C ILE A 60 1.40 3.06 0.23
N VAL A 61 2.08 4.19 0.41
CA VAL A 61 2.97 4.41 1.57
C VAL A 61 2.18 5.19 2.60
N ASN A 62 1.92 4.62 3.77
CA ASN A 62 1.16 5.23 4.85
C ASN A 62 2.09 5.50 6.06
N ALA A 63 2.23 6.77 6.41
CA ALA A 63 2.96 7.26 7.55
C ALA A 63 2.05 8.04 8.53
N GLN A 64 0.73 7.80 8.47
CA GLN A 64 -0.24 8.52 9.27
C GLN A 64 -0.02 8.26 10.77
N PRO A 65 0.25 9.29 11.58
CA PRO A 65 0.35 9.14 13.03
C PRO A 65 -1.00 8.81 13.65
N HIS A 66 -0.96 8.16 14.82
CA HIS A 66 -2.10 7.71 15.61
C HIS A 66 -3.04 6.81 14.80
N SER A 67 -2.46 5.87 14.04
CA SER A 67 -3.20 4.99 13.15
C SER A 67 -2.77 3.54 13.29
N GLN A 68 -3.60 2.62 12.78
CA GLN A 68 -3.27 1.20 12.70
C GLN A 68 -1.95 0.97 11.94
N ALA A 69 -1.65 1.75 10.90
CA ALA A 69 -0.41 1.60 10.13
C ALA A 69 0.82 1.95 10.98
N GLU A 70 0.73 2.96 11.85
CA GLU A 70 1.81 3.31 12.78
C GLU A 70 2.01 2.23 13.86
N GLU A 71 0.91 1.75 14.45
CA GLU A 71 0.95 0.68 15.45
C GLU A 71 1.53 -0.62 14.89
N PHE A 72 1.15 -0.98 13.67
CA PHE A 72 1.68 -2.14 12.97
C PHE A 72 3.19 -1.99 12.71
N ALA A 73 3.62 -0.82 12.24
CA ALA A 73 5.02 -0.57 11.96
C ALA A 73 5.91 -0.60 13.21
N LYS A 74 5.40 -0.18 14.37
CA LYS A 74 6.15 -0.28 15.65
C LYS A 74 6.53 -1.71 15.99
N VAL A 75 5.72 -2.69 15.60
CA VAL A 75 5.96 -4.11 15.87
C VAL A 75 6.80 -4.75 14.75
N HIS A 76 6.56 -4.38 13.50
CA HIS A 76 7.07 -5.11 12.33
C HIS A 76 8.16 -4.36 11.53
N GLY A 77 8.45 -3.10 11.86
CA GLY A 77 9.31 -2.25 11.05
C GLY A 77 8.71 -1.95 9.67
N PRO A 78 9.56 -1.65 8.66
CA PRO A 78 9.12 -1.48 7.27
C PRO A 78 8.41 -2.75 6.76
N SER A 79 7.11 -2.66 6.49
CA SER A 79 6.26 -3.84 6.25
C SER A 79 4.99 -3.52 5.47
N VAL A 80 4.29 -4.55 5.00
CA VAL A 80 2.94 -4.46 4.42
C VAL A 80 1.92 -4.51 5.55
N CYS A 81 1.17 -3.42 5.76
CA CYS A 81 0.15 -3.32 6.82
C CYS A 81 -1.29 -3.46 6.30
N GLY A 82 -1.49 -3.47 4.99
CA GLY A 82 -2.81 -3.59 4.38
C GLY A 82 -2.76 -4.10 2.93
N MET A 83 -3.90 -4.64 2.47
CA MET A 83 -4.12 -5.00 1.07
C MET A 83 -5.59 -4.83 0.71
N ALA A 84 -5.87 -4.58 -0.56
CA ALA A 84 -7.23 -4.50 -1.07
C ALA A 84 -7.42 -5.39 -2.30
N PHE A 85 -8.60 -5.97 -2.41
CA PHE A 85 -9.05 -6.73 -3.58
C PHE A 85 -10.07 -5.92 -4.36
N ARG A 86 -10.04 -6.03 -5.68
CA ARG A 86 -11.16 -5.62 -6.53
C ARG A 86 -12.26 -6.67 -6.41
N VAL A 87 -13.51 -6.22 -6.38
CA VAL A 87 -14.71 -7.06 -6.33
C VAL A 87 -15.78 -6.50 -7.27
N LYS A 88 -16.69 -7.34 -7.75
CA LYS A 88 -17.83 -6.95 -8.62
C LYS A 88 -19.06 -6.51 -7.84
#